data_AF-A0A0R0LGS4-F1
#
_entry.id   AF-A0A0R0LGS4-F1
#
_cell.length_a   1.000
_cell.length_b   1.000
_cell.length_c   1.000
_cell.angle_alpha   90.00
_cell.angle_beta   90.00
_cell.angle_gamma   90.00
#
_symmetry.space_group_name_H-M   'P 1'
#
loop_
_entity.id
_entity.type
_entity.pdbx_description
1 polymer ?
#
loop_
_entity_poly.entity_id
_entity_poly.type
_entity_poly.pdbx_seq_one_letter_code
_entity_poly.pdbx_strand_id
1 'polypeptide(L)'
;MVYYSHRAKNVAGQRLDDGFLCCGSCGRVLEDYFFAEEPSFVKNAVGQSKLSGNYVRIVQSEYSESRQRTLDRAYDEIKYLSFGLGVNDEHMAEQALTFYKVKTSFDLLILNLLSIYLHIF
;
A
#
# COMPACT_ATOMS: atom_id res chain seq x y z
N MET A 1 -7.17 16.65 7.82
CA MET A 1 -7.38 17.89 8.61
C MET A 1 -7.30 17.51 10.07
N VAL A 2 -6.59 18.27 10.90
CA VAL A 2 -6.40 17.94 12.32
C VAL A 2 -7.10 19.01 13.17
N TYR A 3 -7.80 18.57 14.21
CA TYR A 3 -8.49 19.49 15.11
C TYR A 3 -7.47 20.19 16.01
N TYR A 4 -7.37 21.51 15.88
CA TYR A 4 -6.44 22.29 16.67
C TYR A 4 -7.14 22.92 17.86
N SER A 5 -6.95 22.32 19.04
CA SER A 5 -7.58 22.71 20.30
C SER A 5 -7.40 24.20 20.65
N HIS A 6 -6.23 24.77 20.38
CA HIS A 6 -5.95 26.18 20.69
C HIS A 6 -6.73 27.18 19.81
N ARG A 7 -7.15 26.81 18.60
CA ARG A 7 -8.06 27.66 17.80
C ARG A 7 -9.47 27.07 17.66
N ALA A 8 -9.77 25.99 18.37
CA ALA A 8 -11.03 25.25 18.34
C ALA A 8 -11.57 25.02 16.92
N LYS A 9 -10.68 24.73 15.96
CA LYS A 9 -11.05 24.57 14.54
C LYS A 9 -10.19 23.52 13.86
N ASN A 10 -10.73 22.94 12.79
CA ASN A 10 -9.99 22.03 11.92
C ASN A 10 -9.05 22.84 11.03
N VAL A 11 -7.76 22.50 11.06
CA VAL A 11 -6.73 23.18 10.27
C VAL A 11 -6.06 22.16 9.36
N ALA A 12 -5.72 22.59 8.14
CA ALA A 12 -4.78 21.85 7.30
C ALA A 12 -3.37 22.03 7.91
N GLY A 13 -2.81 20.95 8.44
CA GLY A 13 -1.44 20.94 8.92
C GLY A 13 -0.47 20.95 7.73
N GLN A 14 0.63 21.69 7.87
CA GLN A 14 1.74 21.73 6.94
C GLN A 14 2.89 20.92 7.53
N ARG A 15 3.40 19.95 6.78
CA ARG A 15 4.61 19.19 7.16
C ARG A 15 5.82 20.01 6.75
N LEU A 16 6.63 20.41 7.72
CA LEU A 16 7.84 21.19 7.45
C LEU A 16 9.05 20.29 7.18
N ASP A 17 9.06 19.06 7.74
CA ASP A 17 9.98 17.95 7.47
C ASP A 17 9.36 16.65 8.05
N ASP A 18 9.88 15.46 7.69
CA ASP A 18 9.32 14.09 7.84
C ASP A 18 8.84 13.63 9.24
N GLY A 19 8.78 14.50 10.24
CA GLY A 19 8.32 14.22 11.61
C GLY A 19 7.16 15.07 12.11
N PHE A 20 7.09 16.34 11.72
CA PHE A 20 6.26 17.31 12.44
C PHE A 20 5.14 17.86 11.56
N LEU A 21 3.90 17.64 11.99
CA LEU A 21 2.73 18.27 11.38
C LEU A 21 2.45 19.58 12.11
N CYS A 22 2.73 20.71 11.48
CA CYS A 22 2.60 22.03 12.10
C CYS A 22 1.35 22.75 11.60
N CYS A 23 0.76 23.58 12.45
CA CYS A 23 -0.28 24.52 12.04
C CYS A 23 0.33 25.66 11.21
N GLY A 24 0.04 25.72 9.90
CA GLY A 24 0.62 26.75 9.01
C GLY A 24 0.30 28.21 9.39
N SER A 25 -0.70 28.45 10.23
CA SER A 25 -1.06 29.80 10.71
C SER A 25 -0.51 30.16 12.08
N CYS A 26 0.07 29.21 12.81
CA CYS A 26 0.47 29.42 14.21
C CYS A 26 1.80 28.77 14.58
N GLY A 27 2.39 27.99 13.69
CA GLY A 27 3.69 27.32 13.89
C GLY A 27 3.68 26.22 14.94
N ARG A 28 2.62 26.06 15.74
CA ARG A 28 2.54 25.00 16.75
C ARG A 28 2.44 23.64 16.09
N VAL A 29 3.09 22.67 16.71
CA VAL A 29 2.99 21.28 16.30
C VAL A 29 1.61 20.73 16.70
N LEU A 30 0.97 20.07 15.75
CA LEU A 30 -0.31 19.38 15.87
C LEU A 30 -0.07 17.92 16.22
N GLU A 31 0.87 17.28 15.52
CA GLU A 31 1.20 15.86 15.66
C GLU A 31 2.70 15.63 15.43
N ASP A 32 3.30 14.80 16.27
CA ASP A 32 4.71 14.38 16.23
C ASP A 32 4.78 12.92 15.77
N TYR A 33 4.75 12.70 14.45
CA TYR A 33 4.88 11.36 13.88
C TYR A 33 6.11 11.32 12.98
N PHE A 34 7.15 10.63 13.44
CA PHE A 34 8.31 10.29 12.62
C PHE A 34 7.95 9.16 11.66
N PHE A 35 7.89 9.50 10.38
CA PHE A 35 7.78 8.50 9.31
C PHE A 35 9.19 8.13 8.87
N ALA A 36 9.50 6.84 8.87
CA ALA A 36 10.73 6.30 8.34
C ALA A 36 10.39 5.36 7.19
N GLU A 37 11.08 5.51 6.06
CA GLU A 37 10.92 4.62 4.90
C GLU A 37 11.57 3.25 5.16
N GLU A 38 12.62 3.23 5.98
CA GLU A 38 13.34 2.01 6.36
C GLU A 38 12.84 1.43 7.70
N PRO A 39 12.72 0.09 7.82
CA PRO A 39 12.33 -0.55 9.07
C PRO A 39 13.40 -0.38 10.14
N SER A 40 13.06 0.29 11.25
CA SER A 40 13.95 0.39 12.41
C SER A 40 13.78 -0.82 13.33
N PHE A 41 14.88 -1.38 13.83
CA PHE A 41 14.87 -2.53 14.73
C PHE A 41 15.42 -2.14 16.11
N VAL A 42 14.67 -2.43 17.16
CA VAL A 42 15.10 -2.23 18.55
C VAL A 42 15.36 -3.58 19.20
N LYS A 43 16.48 -3.69 19.93
CA LYS A 43 16.72 -4.85 20.77
C LYS A 43 15.87 -4.75 22.03
N ASN A 44 15.07 -5.77 22.29
CA ASN A 44 14.41 -5.91 23.57
C ASN A 44 15.41 -6.34 24.65
N ALA A 45 15.04 -6.25 25.93
CA ALA A 45 15.92 -6.55 27.06
C ALA A 45 16.49 -7.99 27.07
N VAL A 46 15.91 -8.89 26.27
CA VAL A 46 16.32 -10.29 26.09
C VAL A 46 17.31 -10.43 24.91
N GLY A 47 17.63 -9.34 24.20
CA GLY A 47 18.59 -9.32 23.10
C GLY A 47 18.02 -9.69 21.72
N GLN A 48 16.72 -9.96 21.61
CA GLN A 48 16.06 -10.15 20.32
C GLN A 48 15.79 -8.80 19.64
N SER A 49 16.08 -8.72 18.34
CA SER A 49 15.69 -7.57 17.52
C SER A 49 14.20 -7.65 17.19
N LYS A 50 13.43 -6.65 17.61
CA LYS A 50 12.02 -6.47 17.25
C LYS A 50 11.90 -5.25 16.32
N LEU A 51 11.09 -5.37 15.28
CA LEU A 51 10.71 -4.23 14.45
C LEU A 51 10.04 -3.15 15.33
N SER A 52 10.53 -1.93 15.24
CA SER A 52 9.97 -0.76 15.89
C SER A 52 8.97 -0.06 14.98
N GLY A 53 7.91 0.47 15.58
CA GLY A 53 6.91 1.24 14.87
C GLY A 53 5.77 0.39 14.30
N ASN A 54 4.80 1.11 13.74
CA ASN A 54 3.65 0.53 13.05
C ASN A 54 3.74 0.92 11.58
N TYR A 55 3.60 -0.06 10.69
CA TYR A 55 3.47 0.23 9.27
C TYR A 55 2.21 1.07 9.05
N VAL A 56 2.40 2.27 8.55
CA VAL A 56 1.30 3.11 8.07
C VAL A 56 0.86 2.48 6.76
N ARG A 57 -0.37 1.95 6.72
CA ARG A 57 -0.96 1.37 5.52
C ARG A 57 -1.13 2.46 4.46
N ILE A 58 -0.07 2.74 3.72
CA ILE A 58 -0.19 3.26 2.37
C ILE A 58 -0.82 2.11 1.58
N VAL A 59 -1.73 2.42 0.65
CA VAL A 59 -2.61 1.54 -0.14
C VAL A 59 -1.93 0.28 -0.75
N GLN A 60 -0.61 0.16 -0.66
CA GLN A 60 0.20 -1.01 -0.99
C GLN A 60 -0.02 -2.25 -0.09
N SER A 61 -0.63 -2.14 1.10
CA SER A 61 -0.78 -3.31 2.02
C SER A 61 -1.65 -4.47 1.50
N GLU A 62 -2.31 -4.31 0.35
CA GLU A 62 -3.09 -5.38 -0.29
C GLU A 62 -2.31 -6.15 -1.36
N TYR A 63 -1.08 -5.72 -1.69
CA TYR A 63 -0.20 -6.49 -2.55
C TYR A 63 0.54 -7.53 -1.71
N SER A 64 -0.16 -8.62 -1.41
CA SER A 64 0.47 -9.85 -0.90
C SER A 64 1.62 -10.26 -1.81
N GLU A 65 2.79 -10.61 -1.26
CA GLU A 65 3.89 -11.19 -2.05
C GLU A 65 3.42 -12.38 -2.90
N SER A 66 2.49 -13.18 -2.37
CA SER A 66 1.92 -14.31 -3.11
C SER A 66 1.18 -13.81 -4.35
N ARG A 67 0.44 -12.70 -4.24
CA ARG A 67 -0.25 -12.10 -5.38
C ARG A 67 0.75 -11.60 -6.42
N GLN A 68 1.85 -11.00 -5.98
CA GLN A 68 2.91 -10.56 -6.90
C GLN A 68 3.51 -11.75 -7.65
N ARG A 69 3.85 -12.84 -6.95
CA ARG A 69 4.34 -14.08 -7.58
C ARG A 69 3.35 -14.67 -8.60
N THR A 70 2.05 -14.63 -8.30
CA THR A 70 1.02 -15.09 -9.25
C THR A 70 0.97 -14.20 -10.50
N LEU A 71 1.10 -12.88 -10.33
CA LEU A 71 1.14 -11.94 -11.45
C LEU A 71 2.41 -12.10 -12.30
N ASP A 72 3.56 -12.31 -11.67
CA ASP A 72 4.83 -12.55 -12.38
C ASP A 72 4.75 -13.87 -13.18
N ARG A 73 4.18 -14.93 -12.59
CA ARG A 73 3.96 -16.19 -13.30
C ARG A 73 3.01 -16.03 -14.49
N ALA A 74 1.91 -15.30 -14.31
CA ALA A 74 0.97 -15.02 -15.39
C ALA A 74 1.62 -14.19 -16.52
N TYR A 75 2.51 -13.25 -16.15
CA TYR A 75 3.29 -12.49 -17.12
C TYR A 75 4.20 -13.38 -17.96
N ASP A 76 4.94 -14.29 -17.33
CA ASP A 76 5.79 -15.25 -18.03
C ASP A 76 4.98 -16.13 -18.99
N GLU A 77 3.82 -16.63 -18.56
CA GLU A 77 2.92 -17.43 -19.41
C GLU A 77 2.41 -16.64 -20.63
N ILE A 78 2.03 -15.37 -20.44
CA ILE A 78 1.63 -14.48 -21.53
C ILE A 78 2.81 -14.25 -22.48
N LYS A 79 4.02 -14.08 -21.96
CA LYS A 79 5.23 -13.91 -22.77
C LYS A 79 5.51 -15.16 -23.61
N TYR A 80 5.44 -16.35 -23.03
CA TYR A 80 5.59 -17.61 -23.77
C TYR A 80 4.52 -17.80 -24.84
N LEU A 81 3.26 -17.44 -24.54
CA LEU A 81 2.17 -17.47 -25.52
C LEU A 81 2.40 -16.50 -26.67
N SER A 82 2.83 -15.27 -26.38
CA SER A 82 3.14 -14.26 -27.39
C SER A 82 4.24 -14.75 -28.34
N PHE A 83 5.29 -15.35 -27.77
CA PHE A 83 6.39 -15.93 -28.53
C PHE A 83 5.94 -17.11 -29.40
N GLY A 84 5.10 -17.99 -28.86
CA GLY A 84 4.51 -19.12 -29.59
C GLY A 84 3.58 -18.70 -30.72
N LEU A 85 2.93 -17.55 -30.59
CA LEU A 85 2.07 -16.95 -31.61
C LEU A 85 2.83 -16.09 -32.62
N GLY A 86 4.15 -15.95 -32.48
CA GLY A 86 4.99 -15.10 -33.34
C GLY A 86 4.79 -13.60 -33.13
N VAL A 87 4.10 -13.20 -32.07
CA VAL A 87 3.89 -11.80 -31.70
C VAL A 87 5.01 -11.42 -30.71
N ASN A 88 6.16 -11.02 -31.24
CA ASN A 88 7.29 -10.56 -30.46
C ASN A 88 7.19 -9.06 -30.12
N ASP A 89 6.07 -8.66 -29.51
CA ASP A 89 5.89 -7.29 -29.02
C ASP A 89 5.71 -7.31 -27.49
N GLU A 90 6.69 -6.76 -26.78
CA GLU A 90 6.66 -6.67 -25.31
C GLU A 90 5.51 -5.79 -24.82
N HIS A 91 5.07 -4.80 -25.60
CA HIS A 91 3.96 -3.93 -25.23
C HIS A 91 2.62 -4.70 -25.18
N MET A 92 2.46 -5.72 -26.02
CA MET A 92 1.28 -6.59 -26.01
C MET A 92 1.21 -7.41 -24.72
N ALA A 93 2.34 -7.94 -24.26
CA ALA A 93 2.40 -8.70 -23.02
C ALA A 93 2.08 -7.81 -21.80
N GLU A 94 2.61 -6.58 -21.77
CA GLU A 94 2.30 -5.61 -20.72
C GLU A 94 0.83 -5.17 -20.71
N GLN A 95 0.25 -4.88 -21.88
CA GLN A 95 -1.18 -4.55 -21.98
C GLN A 95 -2.06 -5.73 -21.54
N ALA A 96 -1.76 -6.95 -21.99
CA ALA A 96 -2.47 -8.14 -21.58
C ALA A 96 -2.39 -8.36 -20.05
N LEU A 97 -1.22 -8.13 -19.44
CA LEU A 97 -1.05 -8.18 -18.00
C LEU A 97 -1.90 -7.12 -17.28
N THR A 98 -2.03 -5.93 -17.85
CA THR A 98 -2.82 -4.83 -17.28
C THR A 98 -4.30 -5.22 -17.23
N PHE A 99 -4.83 -5.81 -18.30
CA PHE A 99 -6.20 -6.35 -18.31
C PHE A 99 -6.37 -7.49 -17.31
N TYR A 100 -5.38 -8.38 -17.19
CA TYR A 100 -5.41 -9.48 -16.23
C TYR A 100 -5.42 -8.99 -14.77
N LYS A 101 -4.63 -7.96 -14.45
CA LYS A 101 -4.59 -7.32 -13.13
C LYS A 101 -5.93 -6.70 -12.75
N VAL A 102 -6.60 -6.04 -13.69
CA VAL A 102 -7.94 -5.45 -13.45
C VAL A 102 -8.96 -6.56 -13.15
N LYS A 103 -8.95 -7.64 -13.95
CA LYS A 103 -9.86 -8.77 -13.73
C LYS A 103 -9.66 -9.46 -12.38
N THR A 104 -8.43 -9.82 -12.04
CA THR A 104 -8.12 -10.47 -10.75
C THR A 104 -8.46 -9.59 -9.54
N SER A 105 -8.34 -8.26 -9.67
CA SER A 105 -8.77 -7.32 -8.64
C SER A 105 -10.29 -7.30 -8.47
N PHE A 106 -11.04 -7.43 -9.58
CA PHE A 106 -12.50 -7.48 -9.58
C PHE A 106 -13.02 -8.80 -8.97
N ASP A 107 -12.41 -9.94 -9.30
CA ASP A 107 -12.76 -11.25 -8.73
C ASP A 107 -12.53 -11.29 -7.22
N LEU A 108 -11.44 -10.67 -6.73
CA LEU A 108 -11.18 -10.51 -5.28
C LEU A 108 -12.25 -9.67 -4.59
N LEU A 109 -12.76 -8.63 -5.25
CA LEU A 109 -13.81 -7.77 -4.72
C LEU A 109 -15.14 -8.53 -4.60
N ILE A 110 -15.47 -9.32 -5.61
CA ILE A 110 -16.67 -10.19 -5.60
C ILE A 110 -16.55 -11.24 -4.50
N LEU A 111 -15.40 -11.91 -4.37
CA LEU A 111 -15.18 -12.91 -3.31
C LEU A 111 -15.23 -12.28 -1.91
N ASN A 112 -14.69 -11.08 -1.72
CA ASN A 112 -14.80 -10.36 -0.45
C ASN A 112 -16.25 -9.95 -0.16
N LEU A 113 -17.00 -9.47 -1.16
CA LEU A 113 -18.43 -9.18 -1.02
C LEU A 113 -19.22 -10.45 -0.66
N LEU A 114 -18.95 -11.58 -1.31
CA LEU A 114 -19.59 -12.85 -1.01
C LEU A 114 -19.24 -13.35 0.39
N SER A 115 -17.99 -13.22 0.82
CA SER A 115 -17.54 -13.59 2.17
C SER A 115 -18.24 -12.75 3.24
N ILE A 116 -18.35 -11.43 3.01
CA ILE A 116 -19.08 -10.52 3.91
C ILE A 116 -20.57 -10.90 3.95
N TYR A 117 -21.19 -11.19 2.80
CA TYR A 117 -22.59 -11.62 2.75
C TYR A 117 -22.82 -12.96 3.46
N LEU A 118 -21.88 -13.91 3.35
CA LEU A 118 -21.97 -15.23 3.99
C LEU A 118 -21.70 -15.18 5.50
N HIS A 119 -20.99 -14.16 5.99
CA HIS A 119 -20.76 -13.97 7.42
C HIS A 119 -21.90 -13.21 8.12
N ILE A 120 -22.77 -12.56 7.34
CA ILE A 120 -23.93 -11.79 7.83
C ILE A 120 -25.20 -12.66 7.92
N PHE A 121 -25.24 -13.82 7.28
CA PHE A 121 -26.37 -14.75 7.27
C PHE A 121 -26.02 -16.08 7.95
#